data_AF-A0A656QLA2-F1
#
_entry.id   AF-A0A656QLA2-F1
#
_cell.length_a   1.000
_cell.length_b   1.000
_cell.length_c   1.000
_cell.angle_alpha   90.00
_cell.angle_beta   90.00
_cell.angle_gamma   90.00
#
_symmetry.space_group_name_H-M   'P 1'
#
loop_
_entity.id
_entity.type
_entity.pdbx_description
1 polymer ?
#
loop_
_entity_poly.entity_id
_entity_poly.type
_entity_poly.pdbx_seq_one_letter_code
_entity_poly.pdbx_strand_id
1 'polypeptide(L)'
;MTTTIRCVAKRMGGGQGHEHITHLWWVQVTDGKDGESGSSSREQMVAFIEKNGNTSVWCPDRNPQLKGAWVHVHTNGRVKYVQTVADSRKTDNLLALPNR
;
A
#
# COMPACT_ATOMS: atom_id res chain seq x y z
N MET A 1 9.12 3.01 -19.42
CA MET A 1 8.65 1.87 -18.63
C MET A 1 8.24 2.40 -17.28
N THR A 2 6.97 2.28 -16.94
CA THR A 2 6.47 2.71 -15.63
C THR A 2 6.37 1.49 -14.74
N THR A 3 7.21 1.47 -13.71
CA THR A 3 7.23 0.40 -12.71
C THR A 3 6.54 0.91 -11.45
N THR A 4 5.52 0.20 -11.00
CA THR A 4 4.81 0.47 -9.74
C THR A 4 4.68 -0.80 -8.92
N ILE A 5 4.31 -0.66 -7.66
CA ILE A 5 4.03 -1.76 -6.76
C ILE A 5 2.53 -1.80 -6.47
N ARG A 6 1.89 -2.95 -6.69
CA ARG A 6 0.50 -3.22 -6.33
C ARG A 6 0.44 -4.02 -5.03
N CYS A 7 -0.20 -3.50 -4.00
CA CYS A 7 -0.45 -4.24 -2.77
C CYS A 7 -1.53 -5.33 -2.99
N VAL A 8 -1.29 -6.54 -2.47
CA VAL A 8 -2.18 -7.70 -2.67
C VAL A 8 -2.62 -8.39 -1.38
N ALA A 9 -1.88 -8.23 -0.29
CA ALA A 9 -2.29 -8.69 1.04
C ALA A 9 -1.63 -7.81 2.12
N LYS A 10 -2.13 -7.91 3.35
CA LYS A 10 -1.55 -7.22 4.51
C LYS A 10 -1.46 -8.16 5.71
N ARG A 11 -0.73 -7.72 6.73
CA ARG A 11 -0.77 -8.31 8.08
C ARG A 11 -1.08 -7.22 9.10
N MET A 12 -2.03 -7.47 9.98
CA MET A 12 -2.37 -6.58 11.10
C MET A 12 -1.63 -6.97 12.38
N GLY A 13 -1.34 -5.99 13.24
CA GLY A 13 -0.73 -6.18 14.55
C GLY A 13 -1.32 -5.23 15.60
N GLY A 14 -2.02 -5.78 16.59
CA GLY A 14 -2.49 -5.04 17.77
C GLY A 14 -3.63 -4.04 17.54
N GLY A 15 -4.30 -4.05 16.38
CA GLY A 15 -5.45 -3.18 16.10
C GLY A 15 -5.98 -3.30 14.67
N GLN A 16 -6.95 -2.45 14.32
CA GLN A 16 -7.67 -2.49 13.02
C GLN A 16 -7.37 -1.30 12.08
N GLY A 17 -6.71 -0.25 12.59
CA GLY A 17 -6.34 0.93 11.81
C GLY A 17 -5.11 0.71 10.92
N HIS A 18 -4.87 1.63 9.98
CA HIS A 18 -3.72 1.57 9.06
C HIS A 18 -2.37 1.57 9.78
N GLU A 19 -2.28 2.24 10.92
CA GLU A 19 -1.12 2.28 11.80
C GLU A 19 -0.75 0.90 12.37
N HIS A 20 -1.68 -0.05 12.35
CA HIS A 20 -1.50 -1.42 12.82
C HIS A 20 -1.07 -2.39 11.71
N ILE A 21 -0.94 -1.94 10.46
CA ILE A 21 -0.36 -2.77 9.40
C ILE A 21 1.12 -3.00 9.71
N THR A 22 1.52 -4.26 9.82
CA THR A 22 2.92 -4.63 10.10
C THR A 22 3.66 -5.08 8.84
N HIS A 23 2.97 -5.76 7.92
CA HIS A 23 3.53 -6.24 6.66
C HIS A 23 2.56 -6.01 5.50
N LEU A 24 3.11 -5.84 4.32
CA LEU A 24 2.39 -5.77 3.06
C LEU A 24 3.01 -6.73 2.05
N TRP A 25 2.16 -7.52 1.40
CA TRP A 25 2.53 -8.30 0.23
C TRP A 25 2.21 -7.48 -1.00
N TRP A 26 3.08 -7.61 -1.99
CA TRP A 26 3.01 -6.80 -3.18
C TRP A 26 3.48 -7.56 -4.42
N VAL A 27 3.08 -7.02 -5.56
CA VAL A 27 3.51 -7.45 -6.89
C VAL A 27 3.99 -6.21 -7.64
N GLN A 28 5.16 -6.30 -8.25
CA GLN A 28 5.68 -5.30 -9.16
C GLN A 28 4.86 -5.33 -10.45
N VAL A 29 4.46 -4.17 -10.93
CA VAL A 29 3.71 -4.00 -12.16
C VAL A 29 4.50 -3.09 -13.07
N THR A 30 4.96 -3.63 -14.20
CA THR A 30 5.70 -2.89 -15.23
C THR A 30 4.86 -2.83 -16.49
N ASP A 31 4.50 -1.61 -16.92
CA ASP A 31 3.66 -1.37 -18.11
C ASP A 31 2.38 -2.25 -18.14
N GLY A 32 1.77 -2.42 -16.95
CA GLY A 32 0.53 -3.19 -16.77
C GLY A 32 0.70 -4.70 -16.61
N LYS A 33 1.92 -5.22 -16.64
CA LYS A 33 2.21 -6.65 -16.47
C LYS A 33 2.74 -6.93 -15.07
N ASP A 34 2.19 -7.95 -14.44
CA ASP A 34 2.68 -8.47 -13.16
C ASP A 34 4.08 -9.08 -13.35
N GLY A 35 4.99 -8.76 -12.43
CA GLY A 35 6.37 -9.22 -12.41
C GLY A 35 6.72 -9.85 -11.05
N GLU A 36 7.82 -9.40 -10.46
CA GLU A 36 8.28 -9.88 -9.15
C GLU A 36 7.22 -9.66 -8.07
N SER A 37 7.13 -10.59 -7.12
CA SER A 37 6.25 -10.47 -5.96
C SER A 37 7.04 -10.68 -4.68
N GLY A 38 6.68 -9.96 -3.62
CA GLY A 38 7.35 -10.05 -2.35
C GLY A 38 6.49 -9.59 -1.19
N SER A 39 7.12 -9.53 -0.02
CA SER A 39 6.54 -8.93 1.18
C SER A 39 7.54 -8.00 1.84
N SER A 40 7.05 -6.89 2.36
CA SER A 40 7.86 -5.91 3.08
C SER A 40 7.20 -5.57 4.41
N SER A 41 8.02 -5.29 5.42
CA SER A 41 7.54 -4.64 6.64
C SER A 41 6.99 -3.25 6.34
N ARG A 42 6.17 -2.71 7.25
CA ARG A 42 5.67 -1.34 7.17
C ARG A 42 6.82 -0.34 7.04
N GLU A 43 7.88 -0.51 7.81
CA GLU A 43 9.04 0.38 7.83
C GLU A 43 9.76 0.39 6.48
N GLN A 44 9.93 -0.79 5.87
CA GLN A 44 10.49 -0.90 4.52
C GLN A 44 9.59 -0.26 3.46
N MET A 45 8.28 -0.42 3.56
CA MET A 45 7.34 0.20 2.62
C MET A 45 7.32 1.73 2.76
N VAL A 46 7.37 2.24 3.99
CA VAL A 46 7.51 3.68 4.26
C VAL A 46 8.79 4.21 3.61
N ALA A 47 9.95 3.59 3.86
CA ALA A 47 11.21 4.00 3.28
C ALA A 47 11.19 3.95 1.73
N PHE A 48 10.53 2.94 1.16
CA PHE A 48 10.37 2.82 -0.29
C PHE A 48 9.55 3.98 -0.88
N ILE A 49 8.40 4.32 -0.28
CA ILE A 49 7.55 5.42 -0.77
C ILE A 49 8.24 6.77 -0.58
N GLU A 50 8.92 7.00 0.54
CA GLU A 50 9.68 8.24 0.76
C GLU A 50 10.81 8.41 -0.28
N LYS A 51 11.44 7.31 -0.71
CA LYS A 51 12.50 7.33 -1.72
C LYS A 51 11.99 7.51 -3.16
N ASN A 52 10.88 6.85 -3.52
CA ASN A 52 10.42 6.78 -4.91
C ASN A 52 9.23 7.72 -5.21
N GLY A 53 8.54 8.22 -4.18
CA GLY A 53 7.39 9.11 -4.29
C GLY A 53 6.05 8.41 -4.13
N ASN A 54 5.01 9.22 -3.88
CA ASN A 54 3.65 8.79 -3.54
C ASN A 54 2.90 8.02 -4.64
N THR A 55 3.39 8.07 -5.89
CA THR A 55 2.81 7.35 -7.04
C THR A 55 3.55 6.05 -7.35
N SER A 56 4.35 5.54 -6.42
CA SER A 56 5.14 4.32 -6.61
C SER A 56 4.39 3.06 -6.18
N VAL A 57 3.42 3.21 -5.26
CA VAL A 57 2.71 2.09 -4.64
C VAL A 57 1.22 2.37 -4.67
N TRP A 58 0.42 1.41 -5.10
CA TRP A 58 -1.03 1.51 -5.14
C TRP A 58 -1.71 0.23 -4.65
N CYS A 59 -2.97 0.37 -4.26
CA CYS A 59 -3.82 -0.73 -3.81
C CYS A 59 -5.05 -0.79 -4.72
N PRO A 60 -5.40 -1.99 -5.25
CA PRO A 60 -6.63 -2.13 -6.01
C PRO A 60 -7.85 -1.84 -5.13
N ASP A 61 -8.94 -1.43 -5.76
CA ASP A 61 -10.23 -1.30 -5.10
C ASP A 61 -10.92 -2.67 -5.00
N ARG A 62 -11.83 -2.81 -4.03
CA ARG A 62 -12.71 -3.99 -3.96
C ARG A 62 -13.58 -4.10 -5.21
N ASN A 63 -13.99 -2.96 -5.76
CA ASN A 63 -14.67 -2.91 -7.04
C ASN A 63 -13.64 -2.84 -8.17
N PRO A 64 -13.50 -3.89 -9.00
CA PRO A 64 -12.53 -3.91 -10.11
C PRO A 64 -12.85 -2.87 -11.21
N GLN A 65 -14.03 -2.26 -11.20
CA GLN A 65 -14.39 -1.18 -12.11
C GLN A 65 -13.86 0.19 -11.68
N LEU A 66 -13.44 0.33 -10.41
CA LEU A 66 -12.89 1.57 -9.88
C LEU A 66 -11.36 1.56 -10.00
N LYS A 67 -10.80 2.76 -10.20
CA LYS A 67 -9.35 2.94 -10.11
C LYS A 67 -8.91 2.66 -8.67
N GLY A 68 -7.77 1.98 -8.52
CA GLY A 68 -7.16 1.78 -7.21
C GLY A 68 -6.74 3.09 -6.55
N ALA A 69 -6.37 3.01 -5.28
CA ALA A 69 -5.89 4.14 -4.49
C ALA A 69 -4.36 4.13 -4.39
N TRP A 70 -3.73 5.30 -4.40
CA TRP A 70 -2.29 5.42 -4.15
C TRP A 70 -1.99 5.22 -2.66
N VAL A 71 -0.84 4.66 -2.34
CA VAL A 71 -0.39 4.44 -0.97
C VAL A 71 0.59 5.54 -0.59
N HIS A 72 0.24 6.32 0.42
CA HIS A 72 1.04 7.42 0.92
C HIS A 72 1.58 7.10 2.32
N VAL A 73 2.69 7.75 2.67
CA VAL A 73 3.19 7.73 4.05
C VAL A 73 2.42 8.74 4.89
N HIS A 74 2.04 8.32 6.10
CA HIS A 74 1.39 9.15 7.10
C HIS A 74 2.09 8.98 8.46
N THR A 75 1.90 9.95 9.35
CA THR A 75 2.39 9.88 10.73
C THR A 75 1.30 10.35 11.68
N ASN A 76 1.18 9.70 12.83
CA ASN A 76 0.32 10.15 13.94
C ASN A 76 1.13 10.91 15.01
N GLY A 77 2.36 11.32 14.70
CA GLY A 77 3.29 11.95 15.64
C GLY A 77 4.13 10.96 16.47
N ARG A 78 3.82 9.66 16.45
CA ARG A 78 4.60 8.61 17.13
C ARG A 78 5.18 7.60 16.15
N VAL A 79 4.39 7.21 15.17
CA VAL A 79 4.75 6.14 14.22
C VAL A 79 4.39 6.55 12.81
N LYS A 80 5.31 6.30 11.87
CA LYS A 80 5.04 6.39 10.44
C LYS A 80 4.37 5.11 9.95
N TYR A 81 3.34 5.26 9.13
CA TYR A 81 2.60 4.14 8.55
C TYR A 81 2.18 4.48 7.12
N VAL A 82 1.61 3.49 6.45
CA VAL A 82 1.13 3.62 5.08
C VAL A 82 -0.39 3.62 5.05
N GLN A 83 -0.96 4.50 4.24
CA GLN A 83 -2.41 4.66 4.12
C GLN A 83 -2.78 4.94 2.67
N THR A 84 -3.92 4.39 2.23
CA THR A 84 -4.44 4.66 0.89
C THR A 84 -5.13 6.02 0.80
N VAL A 85 -4.87 6.71 -0.31
CA VAL A 85 -5.43 8.00 -0.67
C VAL A 85 -5.94 7.94 -2.11
N ALA A 86 -7.22 8.29 -2.30
CA ALA A 86 -7.84 8.47 -3.60
C ALA A 86 -8.55 9.82 -3.62
N ASP A 87 -8.36 10.60 -4.68
CA ASP A 87 -8.96 11.96 -4.82
C ASP A 87 -8.74 12.85 -3.58
N SER A 88 -7.52 12.82 -3.03
CA SER A 88 -7.12 13.53 -1.81
C SER A 88 -7.87 13.12 -0.54
N ARG A 89 -8.62 12.02 -0.56
CA ARG A 89 -9.33 11.46 0.58
C ARG A 89 -8.70 10.15 1.02
N LYS A 90 -8.62 9.98 2.34
CA LYS A 90 -8.21 8.72 2.97
C LYS A 90 -9.21 7.61 2.62
N THR A 91 -8.72 6.44 2.27
CA THR A 91 -9.54 5.26 1.98
C THR A 91 -9.03 4.02 2.68
N ASP A 92 -9.87 3.00 2.78
CA ASP A 92 -9.59 1.74 3.49
C ASP A 92 -9.16 0.60 2.56
N ASN A 93 -8.67 0.91 1.35
CA ASN A 93 -8.29 -0.11 0.36
C ASN A 93 -7.24 -1.08 0.92
N LEU A 94 -6.23 -0.58 1.66
CA LEU A 94 -5.29 -1.46 2.36
C LEU A 94 -5.98 -2.31 3.43
N LEU A 95 -6.85 -1.71 4.24
CA LEU A 95 -7.63 -2.42 5.26
C LEU A 95 -8.63 -3.41 4.67
N ALA A 96 -8.95 -3.29 3.39
CA ALA A 96 -9.76 -4.24 2.64
C ALA A 96 -9.00 -5.47 2.13
N LEU A 97 -7.66 -5.43 2.05
CA LEU A 97 -6.86 -6.54 1.55
C LEU A 97 -6.98 -7.80 2.43
N PRO A 98 -6.78 -9.01 1.86
CA PRO A 98 -6.66 -10.23 2.64
C PRO A 98 -5.60 -10.12 3.74
N ASN A 99 -5.90 -10.65 4.93
CA ASN A 99 -4.96 -10.74 6.03
C ASN A 99 -4.14 -12.04 5.91
N ARG A 100 -2.81 -11.98 6.01
CA ARG A 100 -1.87 -13.12 5.93
C ARG A 100 -0.85 -13.12 7.07
#